data_AF-A0A139LPK8-F1
#
_entry.id   AF-A0A139LPK8-F1
#
_cell.length_a   1.000
_cell.length_b   1.000
_cell.length_c   1.000
_cell.angle_alpha   90.00
_cell.angle_beta   90.00
_cell.angle_gamma   90.00
#
_symmetry.space_group_name_H-M   'P 1'
#
loop_
_entity.id
_entity.type
_entity.pdbx_description
1 polymer ?
#
loop_
_entity_poly.entity_id
_entity_poly.type
_entity_poly.pdbx_seq_one_letter_code
_entity_poly.pdbx_strand_id
1 'polypeptide(L)'
;MRTKYMLLLSITAFIFCCVSCRSSQNIPRKIDNHSIVPDSQVVVLLGDTICQFVYSPTEVIGYKMRPQKAEQDTLIAQYAIDYKIGELAASYYSILQFFLQDILNYDQSGSIVKTPFEPNIAIKFVDENKEELYLLVAFNGNQLAFVKDDKVYCRQQYVHARYLVKFALGLLPDNEYLKTLLKLP
;
A
#
# COMPACT_ATOMS: atom_id res chain seq x y z
N MET A 1 5.92 47.04 52.12
CA MET A 1 5.90 45.58 52.35
C MET A 1 5.02 44.81 51.36
N ARG A 2 3.79 45.27 51.03
CA ARG A 2 2.84 44.59 50.12
C ARG A 2 3.37 44.23 48.71
N THR A 3 4.21 45.07 48.11
CA THR A 3 4.69 44.88 46.72
C THR A 3 5.70 43.75 46.56
N LYS A 4 6.47 43.44 47.60
CA LYS A 4 7.46 42.34 47.58
C LYS A 4 6.80 40.96 47.68
N TYR A 5 5.65 40.86 48.36
CA TYR A 5 4.89 39.61 48.47
C TYR A 5 4.11 39.28 47.19
N MET A 6 3.60 40.29 46.46
CA MET A 6 2.92 40.05 45.17
C MET A 6 3.89 39.58 44.07
N LEU A 7 5.14 40.05 44.09
CA LEU A 7 6.16 39.58 43.16
C LEU A 7 6.59 38.13 43.46
N LEU A 8 6.64 37.74 44.74
CA LEU A 8 6.97 36.36 45.12
C LEU A 8 5.85 35.38 44.74
N LEU A 9 4.58 35.79 44.85
CA LEU A 9 3.41 34.99 44.48
C LEU A 9 3.26 34.81 42.96
N SER A 10 3.68 35.78 42.14
CA SER A 10 3.64 35.62 40.68
C SER A 10 4.73 34.69 40.14
N ILE A 11 5.90 34.67 40.79
CA ILE A 11 7.02 33.80 40.41
C ILE A 11 6.74 32.34 40.79
N THR A 12 6.11 32.07 41.95
CA THR A 12 5.75 30.70 42.34
C THR A 12 4.61 30.13 41.50
N ALA A 13 3.65 30.94 41.06
CA ALA A 13 2.57 30.51 40.16
C ALA A 13 3.08 30.15 38.75
N PHE A 14 4.09 30.86 38.24
CA PHE A 14 4.70 30.55 36.94
C PHE A 14 5.46 29.22 36.94
N ILE A 15 6.18 28.91 38.02
CA ILE A 15 6.93 27.65 38.14
C ILE A 15 5.97 26.45 38.23
N PHE A 16 4.83 26.59 38.92
CA PHE A 16 3.81 25.52 39.00
C PHE A 16 3.07 25.26 37.67
N CYS A 17 2.94 26.29 36.82
CA CYS A 17 2.35 26.14 35.49
C CYS A 17 3.29 25.40 34.52
N CYS A 18 4.61 25.66 34.60
CA CYS A 18 5.60 24.99 33.76
C CYS A 18 5.88 23.53 34.15
N VAL A 19 5.66 23.13 35.41
CA VAL A 19 5.82 21.73 35.85
C VAL A 19 4.59 20.89 35.51
N SER A 20 3.39 21.49 35.50
CA SER A 20 2.14 20.80 35.10
C SER A 20 2.05 20.53 33.59
N CYS A 21 2.82 21.24 32.76
CA CYS A 21 2.90 20.96 31.32
C CYS A 21 3.91 19.86 30.94
N ARG A 22 4.64 19.27 31.90
CA ARG A 22 5.72 18.30 31.64
C ARG A 22 5.31 16.82 31.76
N SER A 23 4.02 16.51 31.83
CA SER A 23 3.50 15.13 31.89
C SER A 23 2.50 14.78 30.79
N SER A 24 2.55 15.46 29.65
CA SER A 24 2.15 14.84 28.38
C SER A 24 3.41 14.59 27.58
N GLN A 25 4.25 13.69 28.09
CA GLN A 25 5.06 12.92 27.17
C GLN A 25 4.04 12.18 26.32
N ASN A 26 3.82 12.67 25.09
CA ASN A 26 3.44 11.82 23.97
C ASN A 26 4.55 10.79 23.83
N ILE A 27 4.60 9.83 24.76
CA ILE A 27 5.20 8.54 24.50
C ILE A 27 4.39 8.09 23.29
N PRO A 28 5.00 7.98 22.09
CA PRO A 28 4.28 7.36 20.99
C PRO A 28 3.88 6.00 21.54
N ARG A 29 2.58 5.82 21.82
CA ARG A 29 2.06 4.49 22.09
C ARG A 29 2.58 3.68 20.92
N LYS A 30 3.39 2.66 21.21
CA LYS A 30 3.70 1.64 20.23
C LYS A 30 2.32 1.15 19.80
N ILE A 31 1.89 1.58 18.62
CA ILE A 31 0.70 1.05 18.01
C ILE A 31 1.10 -0.40 17.83
N ASP A 32 0.49 -1.29 18.60
CA ASP A 32 0.62 -2.71 18.34
C ASP A 32 0.37 -2.86 16.84
N ASN A 33 1.25 -3.56 16.12
CA ASN A 33 1.05 -3.82 14.71
C ASN A 33 -0.27 -4.60 14.60
N HIS A 34 -1.37 -3.87 14.47
CA HIS A 34 -2.66 -4.44 14.20
C HIS A 34 -2.51 -4.96 12.79
N SER A 35 -2.38 -6.29 12.70
CA SER A 35 -2.46 -7.01 11.44
C SER A 35 -3.71 -6.53 10.72
N ILE A 36 -3.54 -6.06 9.48
CA ILE A 36 -4.66 -5.71 8.62
C ILE A 36 -5.31 -7.04 8.24
N VAL A 37 -6.56 -7.23 8.66
CA VAL A 37 -7.31 -8.47 8.40
C VAL A 37 -8.25 -8.22 7.22
N PRO A 38 -8.17 -9.02 6.14
CA PRO A 38 -9.11 -8.90 5.03
C PRO A 38 -10.54 -9.20 5.48
N ASP A 39 -11.50 -8.54 4.86
CA ASP A 39 -12.90 -8.96 4.94
C ASP A 39 -13.00 -10.44 4.52
N SER A 40 -13.82 -11.20 5.25
CA SER A 40 -14.26 -12.53 4.87
C SER A 40 -14.66 -12.66 3.39
N GLN A 41 -15.31 -11.64 2.81
CA GLN A 41 -15.70 -11.66 1.40
C GLN A 41 -14.49 -11.47 0.46
N VAL A 42 -13.46 -10.75 0.88
CA VAL A 42 -12.19 -10.69 0.15
C VAL A 42 -11.48 -12.03 0.18
N VAL A 43 -11.52 -12.74 1.31
CA VAL A 43 -10.99 -14.12 1.40
C VAL A 43 -11.73 -15.04 0.45
N VAL A 44 -13.06 -14.93 0.32
CA VAL A 44 -13.85 -15.68 -0.66
C VAL A 44 -13.48 -15.29 -2.09
N LEU A 45 -13.30 -14.00 -2.38
CA LEU A 45 -13.01 -13.48 -3.71
C LEU A 45 -11.61 -13.86 -4.22
N LEU A 46 -10.61 -13.75 -3.35
CA LEU A 46 -9.20 -13.96 -3.70
C LEU A 46 -8.72 -15.39 -3.39
N GLY A 47 -9.35 -16.05 -2.43
CA GLY A 47 -8.93 -17.35 -1.91
C GLY A 47 -7.85 -17.25 -0.82
N ASP A 48 -7.85 -18.24 0.07
CA ASP A 48 -6.96 -18.29 1.24
C ASP A 48 -5.48 -18.16 0.88
N THR A 49 -5.05 -18.83 -0.20
CA THR A 49 -3.66 -18.81 -0.65
C THR A 49 -3.21 -17.38 -0.98
N ILE A 50 -3.98 -16.63 -1.78
CA ILE A 50 -3.63 -15.25 -2.13
C ILE A 50 -3.61 -14.37 -0.87
N CYS A 51 -4.61 -14.53 0.00
CA CYS A 51 -4.66 -13.79 1.25
C CYS A 51 -3.45 -14.08 2.15
N GLN A 52 -2.97 -15.33 2.23
CA GLN A 52 -1.79 -15.67 3.01
C GLN A 52 -0.54 -14.92 2.52
N PHE A 53 -0.29 -14.90 1.21
CA PHE A 53 0.83 -14.14 0.63
C PHE A 53 0.71 -12.64 0.89
N VAL A 54 -0.48 -12.07 0.71
CA VAL A 54 -0.68 -10.61 0.80
C VAL A 54 -0.62 -10.13 2.25
N TYR A 55 -1.22 -10.86 3.19
CA TYR A 55 -1.39 -10.42 4.58
C TYR A 55 -0.32 -10.93 5.54
N SER A 56 0.44 -11.97 5.16
CA SER A 56 1.55 -12.52 5.96
C SER A 56 2.86 -12.71 5.17
N PRO A 57 3.34 -11.72 4.38
CA PRO A 57 4.58 -11.86 3.64
C PRO A 57 5.81 -11.79 4.56
N THR A 58 6.87 -12.51 4.20
CA THR A 58 8.20 -12.35 4.79
C THR A 58 9.08 -11.35 4.04
N GLU A 59 8.80 -11.14 2.75
CA GLU A 59 9.48 -10.16 1.90
C GLU A 59 8.49 -9.59 0.89
N VAL A 60 8.57 -8.28 0.63
CA VAL A 60 7.76 -7.61 -0.39
C VAL A 60 8.66 -6.78 -1.29
N ILE A 61 8.60 -7.00 -2.61
CA ILE A 61 9.45 -6.32 -3.59
C ILE A 61 8.60 -5.61 -4.65
N GLY A 62 8.89 -4.34 -4.92
CA GLY A 62 8.29 -3.60 -6.02
C GLY A 62 9.08 -3.70 -7.32
N TYR A 63 8.36 -3.68 -8.44
CA TYR A 63 8.90 -3.59 -9.80
C TYR A 63 8.11 -2.58 -10.61
N LYS A 64 8.82 -1.86 -11.49
CA LYS A 64 8.19 -1.11 -12.57
C LYS A 64 8.06 -2.04 -13.76
N MET A 65 6.87 -2.07 -14.35
CA MET A 65 6.57 -2.90 -15.52
C MET A 65 6.60 -2.06 -16.79
N ARG A 66 6.88 -2.73 -17.91
CA ARG A 66 6.79 -2.15 -19.25
C ARG A 66 5.63 -2.82 -20.00
N PRO A 67 4.74 -2.04 -20.63
CA PRO A 67 3.64 -2.61 -21.40
C PRO A 67 4.10 -3.32 -22.70
N GLN A 68 5.33 -3.09 -23.17
CA GLN A 68 5.89 -3.71 -24.37
C GLN A 68 7.01 -4.70 -24.03
N LYS A 69 7.02 -5.83 -24.73
CA LYS A 69 7.95 -6.95 -24.59
C LYS A 69 9.18 -6.74 -25.47
N ALA A 70 10.39 -6.83 -24.93
CA ALA A 70 11.63 -7.00 -25.69
C ALA A 70 12.18 -8.43 -25.55
N GLU A 71 12.96 -8.88 -26.53
CA GLU A 71 13.44 -10.27 -26.65
C GLU A 71 14.31 -10.76 -25.48
N GLN A 72 14.88 -9.85 -24.68
CA GLN A 72 15.78 -10.16 -23.56
C GLN A 72 15.20 -9.78 -22.19
N ASP A 73 13.92 -9.42 -22.13
CA ASP A 73 13.32 -8.95 -20.88
C ASP A 73 13.10 -10.11 -19.89
N THR A 74 13.39 -9.86 -18.61
CA THR A 74 12.87 -10.68 -17.52
C THR A 74 11.36 -10.50 -17.44
N LEU A 75 10.61 -11.60 -17.37
CA LEU A 75 9.15 -11.60 -17.47
C LEU A 75 8.47 -12.02 -16.17
N ILE A 76 7.28 -11.46 -15.92
CA ILE A 76 6.29 -11.94 -14.96
C ILE A 76 4.97 -12.12 -15.71
N ALA A 77 4.43 -13.34 -15.82
CA ALA A 77 3.25 -13.65 -16.61
C ALA A 77 3.32 -13.09 -18.04
N GLN A 78 4.48 -13.22 -18.68
CA GLN A 78 4.77 -12.69 -20.03
C GLN A 78 4.88 -11.16 -20.15
N TYR A 79 4.72 -10.40 -19.06
CA TYR A 79 4.92 -8.96 -19.02
C TYR A 79 6.35 -8.61 -18.65
N ALA A 80 6.93 -7.63 -19.33
CA ALA A 80 8.31 -7.22 -19.15
C ALA A 80 8.50 -6.37 -17.88
N ILE A 81 9.57 -6.66 -17.14
CA ILE A 81 10.06 -5.81 -16.06
C ILE A 81 10.94 -4.71 -16.66
N ASP A 82 10.67 -3.46 -16.32
CA ASP A 82 11.55 -2.32 -16.66
C ASP A 82 12.73 -2.27 -15.68
N TYR A 83 12.44 -2.21 -14.38
CA TYR A 83 13.45 -2.35 -13.33
C TYR A 83 12.84 -2.74 -11.98
N LYS A 84 13.67 -3.32 -11.10
CA LYS A 84 13.34 -3.59 -9.69
C LYS A 84 13.39 -2.27 -8.91
N ILE A 85 12.29 -1.92 -8.24
CA ILE A 85 12.20 -0.74 -7.38
C ILE A 85 12.97 -1.00 -6.07
N GLY A 86 12.79 -2.20 -5.50
CA GLY A 86 13.45 -2.60 -4.26
C GLY A 86 12.50 -3.29 -3.29
N GLU A 87 13.03 -3.70 -2.14
CA GLU A 87 12.23 -4.18 -1.03
C GLU A 87 11.38 -3.04 -0.45
N LEU A 88 10.11 -3.31 -0.18
CA LEU A 88 9.17 -2.34 0.34
C LEU A 88 9.17 -2.40 1.87
N ALA A 89 9.31 -1.24 2.50
CA ALA A 89 9.19 -1.11 3.94
C ALA A 89 7.81 -1.60 4.44
N ALA A 90 7.75 -2.12 5.66
CA ALA A 90 6.53 -2.64 6.27
C ALA A 90 5.36 -1.64 6.23
N SER A 91 5.63 -0.38 6.59
CA SER A 91 4.64 0.70 6.52
C SER A 91 4.08 0.90 5.11
N TYR A 92 4.88 0.65 4.09
CA TYR A 92 4.50 0.85 2.71
C TYR A 92 3.58 -0.27 2.21
N TYR A 93 3.94 -1.54 2.40
CA TYR A 93 3.06 -2.62 1.98
C TYR A 93 1.82 -2.78 2.88
N SER A 94 1.84 -2.31 4.14
CA SER A 94 0.62 -2.20 4.94
C SER A 94 -0.43 -1.26 4.32
N ILE A 95 -0.01 -0.19 3.63
CA ILE A 95 -0.94 0.66 2.89
C ILE A 95 -1.59 -0.14 1.74
N LEU A 96 -0.81 -0.98 1.05
CA LEU A 96 -1.34 -1.86 0.02
C LEU A 96 -2.32 -2.90 0.59
N GLN A 97 -1.97 -3.54 1.71
CA GLN A 97 -2.88 -4.46 2.41
C GLN A 97 -4.19 -3.76 2.79
N PHE A 98 -4.12 -2.53 3.28
CA PHE A 98 -5.30 -1.72 3.61
C PHE A 98 -6.21 -1.48 2.39
N PHE A 99 -5.64 -1.26 1.20
CA PHE A 99 -6.41 -1.14 -0.03
C PHE A 99 -7.06 -2.46 -0.44
N LEU A 100 -6.35 -3.58 -0.27
CA LEU A 100 -6.85 -4.88 -0.72
C LEU A 100 -7.87 -5.51 0.24
N GLN A 101 -8.01 -5.01 1.48
CA GLN A 101 -8.76 -5.68 2.55
C GLN A 101 -10.28 -5.63 2.42
N ASP A 102 -10.82 -4.62 1.75
CA ASP A 102 -12.27 -4.32 1.78
C ASP A 102 -12.91 -4.75 0.45
N ILE A 103 -13.97 -5.55 0.53
CA ILE A 103 -14.70 -6.05 -0.63
C ILE A 103 -15.30 -4.91 -1.47
N LEU A 104 -15.62 -3.78 -0.84
CA LEU A 104 -16.16 -2.59 -1.51
C LEU A 104 -15.17 -1.92 -2.45
N ASN A 105 -13.88 -2.25 -2.33
CA ASN A 105 -12.86 -1.76 -3.25
C ASN A 105 -12.82 -2.53 -4.57
N TYR A 106 -13.56 -3.63 -4.70
CA TYR A 106 -13.61 -4.48 -5.89
C TYR A 106 -14.96 -4.34 -6.61
N ASP A 107 -14.95 -4.34 -7.94
CA ASP A 107 -16.17 -4.30 -8.73
C ASP A 107 -16.90 -5.65 -8.67
N GLN A 108 -18.07 -5.63 -8.05
CA GLN A 108 -18.94 -6.79 -7.87
C GLN A 108 -19.94 -6.98 -9.03
N SER A 109 -19.95 -6.08 -10.03
CA SER A 109 -20.95 -6.08 -11.10
C SER A 109 -20.75 -7.17 -12.15
N GLY A 110 -19.59 -7.83 -12.17
CA GLY A 110 -19.23 -8.80 -13.21
C GLY A 110 -18.97 -8.16 -14.58
N SER A 111 -18.76 -6.84 -14.64
CA SER A 111 -18.54 -6.11 -15.89
C SER A 111 -17.25 -6.57 -16.57
N ILE A 112 -17.36 -6.92 -17.86
CA ILE A 112 -16.20 -7.30 -18.66
C ILE A 112 -15.49 -6.02 -19.11
N VAL A 113 -14.29 -5.80 -18.57
CA VAL A 113 -13.40 -4.71 -18.98
C VAL A 113 -12.89 -4.99 -20.39
N LYS A 114 -13.15 -4.05 -21.30
CA LYS A 114 -12.71 -4.14 -22.71
C LYS A 114 -11.28 -3.62 -22.94
N THR A 115 -10.69 -2.98 -21.93
CA THR A 115 -9.35 -2.43 -22.00
C THR A 115 -8.30 -3.56 -21.94
N PRO A 116 -7.27 -3.55 -22.80
CA PRO A 116 -6.14 -4.47 -22.68
C PRO A 116 -5.49 -4.37 -21.30
N PHE A 117 -5.12 -5.51 -20.72
CA PHE A 117 -4.42 -5.53 -19.44
C PHE A 117 -2.94 -5.16 -19.64
N GLU A 118 -2.56 -3.97 -19.20
CA GLU A 118 -1.20 -3.44 -19.33
C GLU A 118 -0.66 -3.04 -17.96
N PRO A 119 0.06 -3.95 -17.25
CA PRO A 119 0.52 -3.67 -15.92
C PRO A 119 1.61 -2.59 -15.93
N ASN A 120 1.50 -1.65 -14.99
CA ASN A 120 2.45 -0.55 -14.81
C ASN A 120 3.41 -0.81 -13.64
N ILE A 121 2.92 -1.54 -12.62
CA ILE A 121 3.74 -1.99 -11.48
C ILE A 121 3.44 -3.45 -11.19
N ALA A 122 4.43 -4.12 -10.60
CA ALA A 122 4.26 -5.42 -9.98
C ALA A 122 4.76 -5.38 -8.54
N ILE A 123 4.06 -6.07 -7.64
CA ILE A 123 4.45 -6.25 -6.25
C ILE A 123 4.60 -7.75 -6.01
N LYS A 124 5.82 -8.20 -5.71
CA LYS A 124 6.11 -9.58 -5.33
C LYS A 124 5.96 -9.73 -3.83
N PHE A 125 5.22 -10.73 -3.40
CA PHE A 125 5.11 -11.19 -2.03
C PHE A 125 5.80 -12.55 -1.92
N VAL A 126 6.62 -12.72 -0.90
CA VAL A 126 7.28 -13.98 -0.58
C VAL A 126 6.74 -14.46 0.76
N ASP A 127 6.30 -15.72 0.85
CA ASP A 127 5.82 -16.30 2.10
C ASP A 127 6.98 -16.87 2.95
N GLU A 128 6.65 -17.56 4.04
CA GLU A 128 7.63 -18.22 4.90
C GLU A 128 8.34 -19.40 4.22
N ASN A 129 7.68 -20.05 3.24
CA ASN A 129 8.19 -21.18 2.48
C ASN A 129 9.05 -20.76 1.27
N LYS A 130 9.26 -19.45 1.08
CA LYS A 130 9.98 -18.86 -0.07
C LYS A 130 9.26 -19.06 -1.40
N GLU A 131 7.95 -19.32 -1.36
CA GLU A 131 7.11 -19.23 -2.53
C GLU A 131 6.84 -17.78 -2.89
N GLU A 132 6.47 -17.53 -4.15
CA GLU A 132 6.27 -16.18 -4.68
C GLU A 132 4.86 -15.99 -5.26
N LEU A 133 4.23 -14.87 -4.92
CA LEU A 133 3.02 -14.37 -5.56
C LEU A 133 3.28 -12.96 -6.07
N TYR A 134 2.83 -12.66 -7.28
CA TYR A 134 2.94 -11.34 -7.88
C TYR A 134 1.55 -10.71 -8.01
N LEU A 135 1.40 -9.49 -7.49
CA LEU A 135 0.29 -8.61 -7.82
C LEU A 135 0.72 -7.67 -8.95
N LEU A 136 0.12 -7.83 -10.12
CA LEU A 136 0.25 -6.91 -11.25
C LEU A 136 -0.87 -5.88 -11.19
N VAL A 137 -0.54 -4.59 -11.35
CA VAL A 137 -1.51 -3.49 -11.33
C VAL A 137 -1.48 -2.75 -12.65
N ALA A 138 -2.62 -2.75 -13.34
CA ALA A 138 -2.83 -2.05 -14.61
C ALA A 138 -3.79 -0.87 -14.38
N PHE A 139 -3.28 0.36 -14.48
CA PHE A 139 -4.08 1.57 -14.19
C PHE A 139 -4.95 2.02 -15.36
N ASN A 140 -4.65 1.56 -16.58
CA ASN A 140 -5.43 1.87 -17.78
C ASN A 140 -6.88 1.32 -17.71
N GLY A 141 -7.07 0.19 -17.03
CA GLY A 141 -8.35 -0.43 -16.79
C GLY A 141 -8.74 -0.50 -15.31
N ASN A 142 -7.92 -0.01 -14.37
CA ASN A 142 -8.06 -0.24 -12.93
C ASN A 142 -8.12 -1.73 -12.56
N GLN A 143 -7.26 -2.53 -13.18
CA GLN A 143 -7.26 -3.98 -13.03
C GLN A 143 -6.10 -4.44 -12.16
N LEU A 144 -6.37 -5.46 -11.34
CA LEU A 144 -5.42 -6.21 -10.56
C LEU A 144 -5.33 -7.63 -11.13
N ALA A 145 -4.14 -8.20 -11.22
CA ALA A 145 -3.96 -9.60 -11.52
C ALA A 145 -3.01 -10.24 -10.51
N PHE A 146 -3.45 -11.35 -9.92
CA PHE A 146 -2.61 -12.16 -9.04
C PHE A 146 -2.00 -13.30 -9.86
N VAL A 147 -0.68 -13.42 -9.80
CA VAL A 147 0.11 -14.35 -10.61
C VAL A 147 0.98 -15.19 -9.70
N LYS A 148 0.89 -16.52 -9.86
CA LYS A 148 1.79 -17.48 -9.22
C LYS A 148 2.20 -18.52 -10.26
N ASP A 149 3.46 -18.95 -10.22
CA ASP A 149 4.02 -19.94 -11.14
C ASP A 149 3.81 -19.56 -12.63
N ASP A 150 4.00 -18.27 -12.95
CA ASP A 150 3.79 -17.64 -14.27
C ASP A 150 2.34 -17.73 -14.81
N LYS A 151 1.38 -18.11 -13.96
CA LYS A 151 -0.04 -18.22 -14.31
C LYS A 151 -0.86 -17.18 -13.58
N VAL A 152 -1.79 -16.54 -14.30
CA VAL A 152 -2.77 -15.64 -13.70
C VAL A 152 -3.82 -16.47 -12.96
N TYR A 153 -3.86 -16.35 -11.64
CA TYR A 153 -4.84 -17.02 -10.78
C TYR A 153 -6.19 -16.32 -10.84
N CYS A 154 -6.20 -15.01 -10.65
CA CYS A 154 -7.42 -14.22 -10.79
C CYS A 154 -7.10 -12.81 -11.29
N ARG A 155 -8.12 -12.21 -11.92
CA ARG A 155 -8.14 -10.80 -12.27
C ARG A 155 -9.30 -10.15 -11.56
N GLN A 156 -9.05 -8.99 -10.97
CA GLN A 156 -10.05 -8.22 -10.28
C GLN A 156 -10.07 -6.79 -10.80
N GLN A 157 -11.25 -6.20 -10.81
CA GLN A 157 -11.44 -4.80 -11.15
C GLN A 157 -11.51 -4.00 -9.84
N TYR A 158 -10.73 -2.94 -9.74
CA TYR A 158 -10.60 -2.14 -8.53
C TYR A 158 -11.30 -0.79 -8.70
N VAL A 159 -12.24 -0.48 -7.79
CA VAL A 159 -13.12 0.69 -7.90
C VAL A 159 -12.39 1.98 -7.56
N HIS A 160 -11.60 1.98 -6.48
CA HIS A 160 -10.98 3.18 -5.93
C HIS A 160 -9.55 3.43 -6.43
N ALA A 161 -9.35 3.34 -7.74
CA ALA A 161 -8.03 3.37 -8.37
C ALA A 161 -7.21 4.63 -8.08
N ARG A 162 -7.86 5.78 -7.80
CA ARG A 162 -7.16 7.03 -7.45
C ARG A 162 -6.19 6.86 -6.27
N TYR A 163 -6.54 6.05 -5.27
CA TYR A 163 -5.65 5.79 -4.13
C TYR A 163 -4.50 4.86 -4.48
N LEU A 164 -4.75 3.85 -5.31
CA LEU A 164 -3.68 2.99 -5.86
C LEU A 164 -2.72 3.77 -6.75
N VAL A 165 -3.21 4.75 -7.52
CA VAL A 165 -2.34 5.64 -8.32
C VAL A 165 -1.45 6.48 -7.41
N LYS A 166 -2.00 7.07 -6.33
CA LYS A 166 -1.20 7.83 -5.35
C LYS A 166 -0.14 6.94 -4.67
N PHE A 167 -0.50 5.71 -4.34
CA PHE A 167 0.44 4.72 -3.84
C PHE A 167 1.53 4.42 -4.86
N ALA A 168 1.18 4.11 -6.11
CA ALA A 168 2.16 3.84 -7.15
C ALA A 168 3.10 5.03 -7.43
N LEU A 169 2.61 6.27 -7.31
CA LEU A 169 3.45 7.47 -7.40
C LEU A 169 4.42 7.62 -6.21
N GLY A 170 4.10 7.08 -5.04
CA GLY A 170 5.08 7.03 -3.96
C GLY A 170 6.23 6.04 -4.25
N LEU A 171 6.00 5.02 -5.07
CA LEU A 171 7.03 4.10 -5.57
C LEU A 171 7.77 4.65 -6.80
N LEU A 172 7.04 5.38 -7.64
CA LEU A 172 7.48 5.87 -8.94
C LEU A 172 7.15 7.38 -9.08
N PRO A 173 7.81 8.26 -8.33
CA PRO A 173 7.46 9.68 -8.24
C PRO A 173 7.55 10.42 -9.58
N ASP A 174 8.43 9.97 -10.48
CA ASP A 174 8.66 10.59 -11.78
C ASP A 174 7.84 9.96 -12.92
N ASN A 175 6.90 9.07 -12.62
CA ASN A 175 6.08 8.43 -13.65
C ASN A 175 5.01 9.38 -14.20
N GLU A 176 5.27 9.95 -15.37
CA GLU A 176 4.38 10.90 -16.04
C GLU A 176 2.99 10.33 -16.36
N TYR A 177 2.90 9.06 -16.76
CA TYR A 177 1.61 8.42 -17.00
C TYR A 177 0.76 8.38 -15.73
N LEU A 178 1.32 7.97 -14.59
CA LEU A 178 0.57 7.96 -13.32
C LEU A 178 0.17 9.37 -12.88
N LYS A 179 1.02 10.37 -13.14
CA LYS A 179 0.69 11.79 -12.85
C LYS A 179 -0.50 12.27 -13.70
N THR A 180 -0.65 11.83 -14.95
CA THR A 180 -1.79 12.24 -15.79
C THR A 180 -3.10 11.68 -15.27
N LEU A 181 -3.10 10.46 -14.71
CA LEU A 181 -4.30 9.83 -14.14
C LEU A 181 -4.86 10.57 -12.92
N LEU A 182 -4.04 11.30 -12.16
CA LEU A 182 -4.50 12.12 -11.03
C LEU A 182 -5.08 13.49 -11.44
N LYS A 183 -4.71 13.98 -12.62
CA LYS A 183 -5.13 15.29 -13.15
C LYS A 183 -6.54 15.26 -13.75
N LEU A 184 -7.12 14.08 -13.92
CA LEU A 184 -8.49 13.94 -14.40
C LEU A 184 -9.48 14.30 -13.27
N PRO A 185 -10.50 15.11 -13.58
CA PRO A 185 -11.49 15.60 -12.60
C PRO A 185 -12.33 14.50 -11.98
#